data_AF-A0A101IGI1-F1
#
_entry.id   AF-A0A101IGI1-F1
#
_cell.length_a   1.000
_cell.length_b   1.000
_cell.length_c   1.000
_cell.angle_alpha   90.00
_cell.angle_beta   90.00
_cell.angle_gamma   90.00
#
_symmetry.space_group_name_H-M   'P 1'
#
loop_
_entity.id
_entity.type
_entity.pdbx_description
1 polymer ?
#
loop_
_entity_poly.entity_id
_entity_poly.type
_entity_poly.pdbx_seq_one_letter_code
_entity_poly.pdbx_strand_id
1 'polypeptide(L)'
;MTQTQELEIFIPYEKEGEYLTLPFQMPENIDTFHLSYHYQTHQEHPEETPSGTFISTKAINTIDLGLLNPQDEQVGVSGSNKTEIFINAIQATPGYQPQELTPGEWKILIGAYKVASEGVTVTYRLTFTPKERQLFIGDIHTHTIASDGVLSVEELATHAKRHGLDFLAITDHNQMVSAESLRGINGISLIPGVEWTHYQGHANFLGVDKPYVEPFFTHSDEEVKARFDSAHARGALIVINHPFDPSCGFQFNINELPFDCLEIWN
;
A
#
# COMPACT_ATOMS: atom_id res chain seq x y z
N MET A 1 -1.19 -18.35 9.43
CA MET A 1 -0.20 -19.22 8.74
C MET A 1 -0.32 -18.97 7.25
N THR A 2 0.79 -18.92 6.53
CA THR A 2 0.79 -18.82 5.06
C THR A 2 0.04 -20.01 4.45
N GLN A 3 -0.87 -19.73 3.52
CA GLN A 3 -1.63 -20.73 2.80
C GLN A 3 -1.12 -20.82 1.36
N THR A 4 -1.04 -22.03 0.81
CA THR A 4 -0.74 -22.26 -0.61
C THR A 4 -1.89 -23.00 -1.27
N GLN A 5 -2.20 -22.63 -2.51
CA GLN A 5 -3.14 -23.30 -3.38
C GLN A 5 -2.48 -23.53 -4.74
N GLU A 6 -2.72 -24.69 -5.33
CA GLU A 6 -2.33 -24.98 -6.71
C GLU A 6 -3.58 -25.05 -7.58
N LEU A 7 -3.48 -24.49 -8.79
CA LEU A 7 -4.51 -24.51 -9.81
C LEU A 7 -3.88 -24.99 -11.12
N GLU A 8 -4.63 -25.72 -11.91
CA GLU A 8 -4.18 -26.18 -13.23
C GLU A 8 -5.22 -25.85 -14.28
N ILE A 9 -4.73 -25.50 -15.47
CA ILE A 9 -5.56 -25.31 -16.66
C ILE A 9 -4.87 -25.92 -17.87
N PHE A 10 -5.63 -26.69 -18.64
CA PHE A 10 -5.20 -27.14 -19.96
C PHE A 10 -5.66 -26.12 -21.01
N ILE A 11 -4.72 -25.63 -21.80
CA ILE A 11 -4.95 -24.68 -22.88
C ILE A 11 -4.78 -25.45 -24.19
N PRO A 12 -5.86 -25.73 -24.92
CA PRO A 12 -5.77 -26.43 -26.19
C PRO A 12 -5.28 -25.47 -27.29
N TYR A 13 -4.72 -26.01 -28.37
CA TYR A 13 -4.12 -25.22 -29.46
C TYR A 13 -5.10 -24.21 -30.08
N GLU A 14 -6.39 -24.52 -30.14
CA GLU A 14 -7.43 -23.66 -30.69
C GLU A 14 -7.62 -22.35 -29.93
N LYS A 15 -7.06 -22.25 -28.72
CA LYS A 15 -7.04 -21.04 -27.89
C LYS A 15 -5.83 -20.15 -28.12
N GLU A 16 -4.90 -20.53 -29.00
CA GLU A 16 -3.78 -19.66 -29.37
C GLU A 16 -4.29 -18.29 -29.86
N GLY A 17 -3.71 -17.22 -29.34
CA GLY A 17 -4.10 -15.84 -29.61
C GLY A 17 -5.30 -15.33 -28.81
N GLU A 18 -5.91 -16.16 -27.95
CA GLU A 18 -6.98 -15.74 -27.04
C GLU A 18 -6.47 -15.35 -25.64
N TYR A 19 -7.30 -14.61 -24.92
CA TYR A 19 -7.14 -14.36 -23.48
C TYR A 19 -8.17 -15.20 -22.70
N LEU A 20 -7.69 -15.96 -21.72
CA LEU A 20 -8.48 -16.75 -20.81
C LEU A 20 -8.41 -16.16 -19.40
N THR A 21 -9.38 -16.54 -18.56
CA THR A 21 -9.34 -16.21 -17.13
C THR A 21 -9.51 -17.46 -16.30
N LEU A 22 -8.79 -17.52 -15.17
CA LEU A 22 -8.90 -18.59 -14.18
C LEU A 22 -9.23 -17.97 -12.81
N PRO A 23 -10.47 -18.16 -12.30
CA PRO A 23 -10.87 -17.57 -11.04
C PRO A 23 -10.24 -18.29 -9.84
N PHE A 24 -9.98 -17.53 -8.78
CA PHE A 24 -9.57 -18.02 -7.46
C PHE A 24 -10.16 -17.15 -6.35
N GLN A 25 -10.20 -17.67 -5.13
CA GLN A 25 -10.72 -16.93 -3.98
C GLN A 25 -9.56 -16.32 -3.19
N MET A 26 -9.54 -15.00 -3.06
CA MET A 26 -8.68 -14.26 -2.13
C MET A 26 -9.26 -14.40 -0.72
N PRO A 27 -8.51 -14.98 0.25
CA PRO A 27 -8.97 -15.07 1.63
C PRO A 27 -9.08 -13.69 2.31
N GLU A 28 -9.72 -13.66 3.47
CA GLU A 28 -9.70 -12.48 4.33
C GLU A 28 -8.32 -12.23 4.94
N ASN A 29 -8.05 -10.94 5.23
CA ASN A 29 -6.86 -10.51 5.97
C ASN A 29 -5.54 -10.97 5.36
N ILE A 30 -5.39 -10.88 4.03
CA ILE A 30 -4.11 -11.15 3.36
C ILE A 30 -3.27 -9.87 3.34
N ASP A 31 -2.02 -10.02 3.76
CA ASP A 31 -1.01 -8.98 3.65
C ASP A 31 -0.42 -8.97 2.25
N THR A 32 0.11 -10.11 1.81
CA THR A 32 0.81 -10.25 0.54
C THR A 32 0.31 -11.49 -0.20
N PHE A 33 0.02 -11.32 -1.50
CA PHE A 33 -0.31 -12.40 -2.42
C PHE A 33 0.83 -12.63 -3.39
N HIS A 34 1.28 -13.88 -3.51
CA HIS A 34 2.25 -14.32 -4.50
C HIS A 34 1.60 -15.28 -5.49
N LEU A 35 1.91 -15.10 -6.77
CA LEU A 35 1.46 -15.97 -7.85
C LEU A 35 2.66 -16.36 -8.70
N SER A 36 2.88 -17.65 -8.87
CA SER A 36 3.87 -18.20 -9.79
C SER A 36 3.19 -19.22 -10.70
N TYR A 37 3.82 -19.52 -11.83
CA TYR A 37 3.29 -20.49 -12.77
C TYR A 37 4.40 -21.21 -13.52
N HIS A 38 4.10 -22.43 -13.92
CA HIS A 38 5.00 -23.29 -14.65
C HIS A 38 4.24 -23.99 -15.78
N TYR A 39 4.90 -24.13 -16.92
CA TYR A 39 4.43 -24.85 -18.08
C TYR A 39 5.62 -25.23 -18.96
N GLN A 40 5.43 -26.15 -19.90
CA GLN A 40 6.47 -26.56 -20.82
C GLN A 40 6.75 -25.46 -21.86
N THR A 41 7.80 -24.67 -21.66
CA THR A 41 8.14 -23.56 -22.57
C THR A 41 8.88 -24.03 -23.83
N HIS A 42 9.72 -25.05 -23.70
CA HIS A 42 10.61 -25.52 -24.77
C HIS A 42 10.48 -27.03 -24.98
N GLN A 43 10.81 -27.46 -26.20
CA GLN A 43 11.01 -28.85 -26.57
C GLN A 43 12.45 -29.03 -27.05
N GLU A 44 13.09 -30.08 -26.55
CA GLU A 44 14.44 -30.47 -26.96
C GLU A 44 14.38 -31.44 -28.14
N HIS A 45 15.21 -31.19 -29.14
CA HIS A 45 15.40 -32.07 -30.28
C HIS A 45 16.89 -32.47 -30.35
N PRO A 46 17.20 -33.76 -30.13
CA PRO A 46 18.54 -34.27 -30.38
C PRO A 46 18.80 -34.32 -31.90
N GLU A 47 19.83 -33.63 -32.35
CA GLU A 47 20.33 -33.66 -33.71
C GLU A 47 21.66 -34.42 -33.73
N GLU A 48 21.69 -35.56 -34.43
CA GLU A 48 22.93 -36.31 -34.64
C GLU A 48 23.76 -35.64 -35.74
N THR A 49 24.97 -35.20 -35.39
CA THR A 49 25.97 -34.74 -36.36
C THR A 49 27.14 -35.72 -36.41
N PRO A 50 27.91 -35.77 -37.53
CA PRO A 50 29.11 -36.61 -37.63
C PRO A 50 30.16 -36.35 -36.53
N SER A 51 30.08 -35.20 -35.86
CA SER A 51 30.99 -34.73 -34.80
C SER A 51 30.40 -34.85 -33.38
N GLY A 52 29.19 -35.38 -33.21
CA GLY A 52 28.52 -35.59 -31.91
C GLY A 52 27.02 -35.26 -31.92
N THR A 53 26.35 -35.52 -30.80
CA THR A 53 24.93 -35.18 -30.60
C THR A 53 24.80 -33.73 -30.12
N PHE A 54 24.01 -32.93 -30.84
CA PHE A 54 23.64 -31.56 -30.44
C PHE A 54 22.19 -31.56 -29.94
N ILE A 55 21.86 -30.78 -28.92
CA ILE A 55 20.48 -30.62 -28.45
C ILE A 55 20.01 -29.22 -28.87
N SER A 56 19.10 -29.15 -29.83
CA SER A 56 18.45 -27.89 -30.21
C SER A 56 17.18 -27.69 -29.37
N THR A 57 17.00 -26.49 -28.83
CA THR A 57 15.81 -26.12 -28.03
C THR A 57 14.89 -25.24 -28.85
N LYS A 58 13.64 -25.64 -29.02
CA LYS A 58 12.60 -24.85 -29.70
C LYS A 58 11.58 -24.37 -28.68
N ALA A 59 11.34 -23.06 -28.61
CA ALA A 59 10.22 -22.52 -27.83
C ALA A 59 8.89 -22.96 -28.46
N ILE A 60 8.09 -23.72 -27.73
CA ILE A 60 6.82 -24.29 -28.19
C ILE A 60 5.60 -23.65 -27.55
N ASN A 61 5.72 -23.14 -26.33
CA ASN A 61 4.63 -22.44 -25.64
C ASN A 61 5.10 -21.10 -25.06
N THR A 62 4.22 -20.10 -25.11
CA THR A 62 4.37 -18.79 -24.51
C THR A 62 3.04 -18.40 -23.90
N ILE A 63 2.99 -18.34 -22.57
CA ILE A 63 1.78 -17.99 -21.81
C ILE A 63 2.05 -16.72 -21.03
N ASP A 64 1.23 -15.70 -21.27
CA ASP A 64 1.31 -14.41 -20.60
C ASP A 64 0.57 -14.44 -19.27
N LEU A 65 1.13 -13.76 -18.27
CA LEU A 65 0.60 -13.65 -16.93
C LEU A 65 0.02 -12.27 -16.66
N GLY A 66 -1.21 -12.24 -16.15
CA GLY A 66 -1.86 -11.05 -15.63
C GLY A 66 -2.78 -11.36 -14.45
N LEU A 67 -3.32 -10.30 -13.85
CA LEU A 67 -4.20 -10.40 -12.68
C LEU A 67 -5.33 -9.37 -12.78
N LEU A 68 -6.54 -9.80 -12.47
CA LEU A 68 -7.75 -8.97 -12.38
C LEU A 68 -8.29 -9.00 -10.94
N ASN A 69 -8.78 -7.85 -10.48
CA ASN A 69 -9.42 -7.71 -9.17
C ASN A 69 -10.91 -8.15 -9.23
N PRO A 70 -11.64 -8.16 -8.10
CA PRO A 70 -13.05 -8.57 -8.07
C PRO A 70 -14.00 -7.67 -8.86
N GLN A 71 -13.55 -6.50 -9.30
CA GLN A 71 -14.30 -5.57 -10.14
C GLN A 71 -13.98 -5.78 -11.64
N ASP A 72 -13.26 -6.84 -12.00
CA ASP A 72 -12.76 -7.12 -13.35
C ASP A 72 -11.80 -6.05 -13.89
N GLU A 73 -11.18 -5.26 -13.00
CA GLU A 73 -10.17 -4.27 -13.38
C GLU A 73 -8.79 -4.92 -13.44
N GLN A 74 -7.99 -4.48 -14.41
CA GLN A 74 -6.63 -4.97 -14.57
C GLN A 74 -5.71 -4.45 -13.46
N VAL A 75 -5.22 -5.37 -12.62
CA VAL A 75 -4.20 -5.08 -11.61
C VAL A 75 -2.82 -4.96 -12.25
N GLY A 76 -2.54 -5.82 -13.23
CA GLY A 76 -1.27 -5.80 -13.95
C GLY A 76 -1.11 -6.96 -14.91
N VAL A 77 -0.12 -6.80 -15.80
CA VAL A 77 0.28 -7.79 -16.80
C VAL A 77 1.79 -7.74 -16.97
N SER A 78 2.42 -8.89 -17.20
CA SER A 78 3.87 -8.98 -17.43
C SER A 78 4.27 -9.74 -18.69
N GLY A 79 3.28 -10.13 -19.50
CA GLY A 79 3.51 -11.08 -20.58
C GLY A 79 4.08 -12.39 -20.01
N SER A 80 4.97 -13.04 -20.76
CA SER A 80 5.73 -14.22 -20.34
C SER A 80 7.11 -13.89 -19.74
N ASN A 81 7.39 -12.61 -19.51
CA ASN A 81 8.70 -12.15 -19.01
C ASN A 81 8.94 -12.50 -17.53
N LYS A 82 7.86 -12.66 -16.75
CA LYS A 82 7.95 -12.97 -15.32
C LYS A 82 7.29 -14.31 -15.06
N THR A 83 7.99 -15.22 -14.39
CA THR A 83 7.46 -16.52 -13.96
C THR A 83 6.77 -16.46 -12.59
N GLU A 84 6.94 -15.34 -11.88
CA GLU A 84 6.32 -15.08 -10.58
C GLU A 84 6.06 -13.58 -10.40
N ILE A 85 5.04 -13.28 -9.60
CA ILE A 85 4.63 -11.95 -9.21
C ILE A 85 4.21 -11.95 -7.74
N PHE A 86 4.24 -10.77 -7.14
CA PHE A 86 3.60 -10.49 -5.86
C PHE A 86 2.92 -9.13 -5.88
N ILE A 87 1.87 -8.99 -5.06
CA ILE A 87 1.19 -7.74 -4.79
C ILE A 87 0.82 -7.65 -3.30
N ASN A 88 0.85 -6.45 -2.75
CA ASN A 88 0.23 -6.07 -1.49
C ASN A 88 -0.27 -4.61 -1.57
N ALA A 89 -0.75 -4.07 -0.45
CA ALA A 89 -1.34 -2.73 -0.40
C ALA A 89 -0.35 -1.59 -0.70
N ILE A 90 0.96 -1.84 -0.59
CA ILE A 90 2.01 -0.80 -0.62
C ILE A 90 2.96 -1.00 -1.80
N GLN A 91 3.19 -2.25 -2.20
CA GLN A 91 4.17 -2.66 -3.18
C GLN A 91 3.64 -3.77 -4.09
N ALA A 92 4.18 -3.81 -5.30
CA ALA A 92 3.84 -4.80 -6.29
C ALA A 92 5.04 -5.07 -7.19
N THR A 93 5.04 -6.23 -7.83
CA THR A 93 5.98 -6.55 -8.90
C THR A 93 5.85 -5.55 -10.06
N PRO A 94 6.96 -5.04 -10.66
CA PRO A 94 6.87 -4.11 -11.78
C PRO A 94 5.98 -4.64 -12.92
N GLY A 95 5.04 -3.82 -13.40
CA GLY A 95 3.97 -4.23 -14.32
C GLY A 95 2.62 -4.50 -13.63
N TYR A 96 2.60 -4.48 -12.30
CA TYR A 96 1.41 -4.58 -11.45
C TYR A 96 1.30 -3.36 -10.54
N GLN A 97 0.08 -3.06 -10.14
CA GLN A 97 -0.23 -1.94 -9.23
C GLN A 97 -0.49 -2.46 -7.81
N PRO A 98 0.14 -1.87 -6.78
CA PRO A 98 -0.21 -2.14 -5.40
C PRO A 98 -1.68 -1.80 -5.14
N GLN A 99 -2.38 -2.65 -4.40
CA GLN A 99 -3.76 -2.40 -3.97
C GLN A 99 -4.13 -3.29 -2.79
N GLU A 100 -5.20 -2.92 -2.09
CA GLU A 100 -5.75 -3.76 -1.03
C GLU A 100 -6.22 -5.11 -1.58
N LEU A 101 -5.83 -6.18 -0.89
CA LEU A 101 -6.21 -7.55 -1.25
C LEU A 101 -7.58 -7.86 -0.65
N THR A 102 -8.61 -7.36 -1.32
CA THR A 102 -9.99 -7.54 -0.86
C THR A 102 -10.42 -9.01 -0.95
N PRO A 103 -11.12 -9.54 0.07
CA PRO A 103 -11.63 -10.90 0.03
C PRO A 103 -12.64 -11.06 -1.11
N GLY A 104 -12.60 -12.20 -1.82
CA GLY A 104 -13.54 -12.51 -2.89
C GLY A 104 -12.90 -13.13 -4.12
N GLU A 105 -13.64 -13.17 -5.22
CA GLU A 105 -13.18 -13.78 -6.47
C GLU A 105 -12.22 -12.84 -7.21
N TRP A 106 -10.99 -13.28 -7.39
CA TRP A 106 -9.98 -12.67 -8.26
C TRP A 106 -9.76 -13.58 -9.47
N LYS A 107 -9.15 -13.05 -10.54
CA LYS A 107 -8.90 -13.85 -11.76
C LYS A 107 -7.47 -13.71 -12.22
N ILE A 108 -6.84 -14.85 -12.51
CA ILE A 108 -5.59 -14.88 -13.26
C ILE A 108 -5.95 -14.63 -14.72
N LEU A 109 -5.37 -13.59 -15.32
CA LEU A 109 -5.47 -13.34 -16.76
C LEU A 109 -4.36 -14.14 -17.46
N ILE A 110 -4.74 -14.91 -18.46
CA ILE A 110 -3.88 -15.87 -19.16
C ILE A 110 -3.88 -15.50 -20.64
N GLY A 111 -2.77 -15.00 -21.17
CA GLY A 111 -2.64 -14.78 -22.61
C GLY A 111 -2.02 -16.01 -23.28
N ALA A 112 -2.78 -16.70 -24.13
CA ALA A 112 -2.30 -17.88 -24.85
C ALA A 112 -1.51 -17.47 -26.10
N TYR A 113 -0.38 -16.79 -25.94
CA TYR A 113 0.35 -16.17 -27.06
C TYR A 113 0.87 -17.19 -28.08
N LYS A 114 1.44 -18.30 -27.60
CA LYS A 114 1.89 -19.41 -28.42
C LYS A 114 1.56 -20.72 -27.72
N VAL A 115 0.92 -21.65 -28.43
CA VAL A 115 0.52 -22.94 -27.87
C VAL A 115 0.99 -24.06 -28.81
N ALA A 116 1.52 -25.15 -28.25
CA ALA A 116 1.89 -26.33 -29.01
C ALA A 116 0.64 -27.02 -29.58
N SER A 117 0.79 -27.78 -30.67
CA SER A 117 -0.33 -28.47 -31.33
C SER A 117 -1.11 -29.41 -30.42
N GLU A 118 -0.43 -30.00 -29.45
CA GLU A 118 -0.96 -30.89 -28.42
C GLU A 118 -1.61 -30.15 -27.24
N GLY A 119 -1.57 -28.82 -27.23
CA GLY A 119 -1.95 -27.99 -26.10
C GLY A 119 -0.88 -27.92 -25.02
N VAL A 120 -1.16 -27.19 -23.94
CA VAL A 120 -0.25 -27.06 -22.80
C VAL A 120 -1.03 -27.03 -21.49
N THR A 121 -0.55 -27.79 -20.50
CA THR A 121 -1.00 -27.65 -19.11
C THR A 121 -0.15 -26.59 -18.42
N VAL A 122 -0.82 -25.63 -17.80
CA VAL A 122 -0.19 -24.58 -17.00
C VAL A 122 -0.60 -24.79 -15.55
N THR A 123 0.40 -24.93 -14.67
CA THR A 123 0.22 -25.06 -13.22
C THR A 123 0.54 -23.74 -12.55
N TYR A 124 -0.43 -23.17 -11.84
CA TYR A 124 -0.31 -21.94 -11.05
C TYR A 124 -0.21 -22.28 -9.58
N ARG A 125 0.74 -21.65 -8.89
CA ARG A 125 0.89 -21.73 -7.44
C ARG A 125 0.64 -20.36 -6.81
N LEU A 126 -0.39 -20.32 -5.99
CA LEU A 126 -0.89 -19.16 -5.28
C LEU A 126 -0.44 -19.28 -3.82
N THR A 127 0.17 -18.23 -3.27
CA THR A 127 0.59 -18.18 -1.87
C THR A 127 0.03 -16.92 -1.22
N PHE A 128 -0.67 -17.13 -0.11
CA PHE A 128 -1.37 -16.09 0.63
C PHE A 128 -0.71 -15.94 1.99
N THR A 129 -0.05 -14.81 2.21
CA THR A 129 0.56 -14.47 3.49
C THR A 129 -0.43 -13.61 4.28
N PRO A 130 -0.97 -14.11 5.41
CA PRO A 130 -1.95 -13.34 6.18
C PRO A 130 -1.31 -12.13 6.86
N LYS A 131 -2.12 -11.13 7.15
CA LYS A 131 -1.76 -10.03 8.04
C LYS A 131 -1.48 -10.58 9.42
N GLU A 132 -0.38 -10.11 9.99
CA GLU A 132 -0.03 -10.37 11.37
C GLU A 132 0.09 -9.03 12.09
N ARG A 133 -0.15 -9.05 13.41
CA ARG A 133 -0.01 -7.84 14.21
C ARG A 133 1.43 -7.40 14.19
N GLN A 134 1.69 -6.26 13.56
CA GLN A 134 2.96 -5.55 13.62
C GLN A 134 2.83 -4.40 14.61
N LEU A 135 3.83 -4.25 15.46
CA LEU A 135 3.94 -3.12 16.38
C LEU A 135 4.91 -2.13 15.76
N PHE A 136 4.40 -0.96 15.45
CA PHE A 136 5.21 0.16 14.97
C PHE A 136 5.43 1.15 16.11
N ILE A 137 6.65 1.67 16.20
CA ILE A 137 7.03 2.71 17.14
C ILE A 137 7.11 4.01 16.36
N GLY A 138 6.36 5.02 16.76
CA GLY A 138 6.39 6.30 16.08
C GLY A 138 5.99 7.43 17.00
N ASP A 139 6.24 8.64 16.52
CA ASP A 139 5.85 9.87 17.17
C ASP A 139 4.82 10.58 16.30
N ILE A 140 3.69 10.98 16.88
CA ILE A 140 2.56 11.58 16.17
C ILE A 140 2.41 13.07 16.45
N HIS A 141 3.38 13.67 17.14
CA HIS A 141 3.37 15.08 17.47
C HIS A 141 4.79 15.64 17.41
N THR A 142 5.19 16.13 16.23
CA THR A 142 6.53 16.69 16.02
C THR A 142 6.51 17.97 15.18
N HIS A 143 7.46 18.85 15.48
CA HIS A 143 7.60 20.16 14.85
C HIS A 143 8.90 20.28 14.06
N THR A 144 8.86 21.04 12.98
CA THR A 144 10.00 21.35 12.12
C THR A 144 10.31 22.84 12.16
N ILE A 145 11.33 23.25 11.42
CA ILE A 145 11.64 24.68 11.20
C ILE A 145 10.53 25.46 10.47
N ALA A 146 9.47 24.80 9.99
CA ALA A 146 8.30 25.48 9.44
C ALA A 146 7.42 26.12 10.54
N SER A 147 7.59 25.71 11.80
CA SER A 147 7.00 26.37 12.96
C SER A 147 8.06 26.72 14.02
N ASP A 148 8.18 25.93 15.08
CA ASP A 148 9.07 26.19 16.23
C ASP A 148 10.09 25.07 16.49
N GLY A 149 10.10 24.03 15.66
CA GLY A 149 11.10 22.98 15.68
C GLY A 149 12.48 23.46 15.20
N VAL A 150 13.49 22.61 15.41
CA VAL A 150 14.90 22.95 15.11
C VAL A 150 15.50 22.15 13.96
N LEU A 151 14.75 21.21 13.39
CA LEU A 151 15.18 20.34 12.28
C LEU A 151 14.28 20.53 11.05
N SER A 152 14.85 20.38 9.86
CA SER A 152 14.04 20.19 8.64
C SER A 152 13.29 18.85 8.69
N VAL A 153 12.31 18.65 7.80
CA VAL A 153 11.59 17.38 7.71
C VAL A 153 12.56 16.22 7.45
N GLU A 154 13.54 16.39 6.56
CA GLU A 154 14.55 15.38 6.23
C GLU A 154 15.50 15.08 7.40
N GLU A 155 15.92 16.12 8.12
CA GLU A 155 16.77 15.99 9.30
C GLU A 155 16.03 15.28 10.44
N LEU A 156 14.77 15.63 10.66
CA LEU A 156 13.90 15.01 11.65
C LEU A 156 13.62 13.54 11.31
N ALA A 157 13.29 13.23 10.05
CA ALA A 157 13.13 11.87 9.55
C ALA A 157 14.40 11.03 9.75
N THR A 158 15.56 11.61 9.42
CA THR A 158 16.87 10.95 9.64
C THR A 158 17.13 10.72 11.12
N HIS A 159 16.79 11.68 11.98
CA HIS A 159 16.94 11.58 13.42
C HIS A 159 16.07 10.45 13.98
N ALA A 160 14.76 10.48 13.72
CA ALA A 160 13.81 9.45 14.15
C ALA A 160 14.22 8.04 13.74
N LYS A 161 14.63 7.87 12.47
CA LYS A 161 15.14 6.58 11.98
C LYS A 161 16.36 6.09 12.76
N ARG A 162 17.31 6.98 13.06
CA ARG A 162 18.50 6.64 13.87
C ARG A 162 18.14 6.23 15.30
N HIS A 163 17.00 6.69 15.80
CA HIS A 163 16.46 6.35 17.11
C HIS A 163 15.46 5.19 17.10
N GLY A 164 15.27 4.51 15.95
CA GLY A 164 14.47 3.30 15.86
C GLY A 164 12.97 3.53 15.74
N LEU A 165 12.54 4.73 15.33
CA LEU A 165 11.14 4.98 14.97
C LEU A 165 10.87 4.47 13.55
N ASP A 166 9.70 3.86 13.37
CA ASP A 166 9.16 3.36 12.11
C ASP A 166 8.39 4.45 11.34
N PHE A 167 7.81 5.41 12.07
CA PHE A 167 7.05 6.50 11.48
C PHE A 167 7.09 7.79 12.31
N LEU A 168 6.77 8.92 11.65
CA LEU A 168 6.58 10.23 12.26
C LEU A 168 5.36 10.94 11.66
N ALA A 169 4.65 11.72 12.46
CA ALA A 169 3.73 12.75 11.94
C ALA A 169 4.37 14.13 12.02
N ILE A 170 4.26 14.89 10.92
CA ILE A 170 4.72 16.28 10.86
C ILE A 170 3.53 17.18 11.17
N THR A 171 3.59 17.90 12.29
CA THR A 171 2.44 18.60 12.89
C THR A 171 2.75 20.05 13.22
N ASP A 172 3.51 20.73 12.38
CA ASP A 172 3.88 22.14 12.59
C ASP A 172 2.67 23.03 12.95
N HIS A 173 2.87 23.99 13.87
CA HIS A 173 1.82 24.87 14.38
C HIS A 173 1.07 25.62 13.27
N ASN A 174 -0.18 25.23 13.02
CA ASN A 174 -1.06 25.81 12.00
C ASN A 174 -0.48 25.83 10.56
N GLN A 175 0.63 25.12 10.30
CA GLN A 175 1.24 24.98 8.98
C GLN A 175 1.00 23.57 8.46
N MET A 176 0.17 23.46 7.44
CA MET A 176 -0.12 22.17 6.83
C MET A 176 1.01 21.72 5.91
N VAL A 177 1.33 20.42 5.95
CA VAL A 177 2.24 19.76 5.02
C VAL A 177 1.45 18.80 4.11
N SER A 178 1.85 18.66 2.85
CA SER A 178 1.19 17.73 1.93
C SER A 178 1.88 16.37 1.92
N ALA A 179 1.10 15.29 1.81
CA ALA A 179 1.63 13.94 1.60
C ALA A 179 2.58 13.88 0.39
N GLU A 180 2.29 14.64 -0.66
CA GLU A 180 3.15 14.74 -1.85
C GLU A 180 4.56 15.25 -1.50
N SER A 181 4.67 16.30 -0.68
CA SER A 181 5.97 16.84 -0.27
C SER A 181 6.78 15.85 0.59
N LEU A 182 6.10 14.98 1.33
CA LEU A 182 6.72 13.99 2.21
C LEU A 182 7.22 12.74 1.45
N ARG A 183 6.60 12.39 0.31
CA ARG A 183 6.93 11.18 -0.49
C ARG A 183 8.38 11.12 -0.97
N GLY A 184 9.08 12.26 -1.07
CA GLY A 184 10.49 12.32 -1.48
C GLY A 184 11.48 11.87 -0.39
N ILE A 185 11.03 11.74 0.85
CA ILE A 185 11.90 11.47 2.00
C ILE A 185 11.92 9.97 2.27
N ASN A 186 13.03 9.35 1.91
CA ASN A 186 13.16 7.90 2.00
C ASN A 186 13.57 7.44 3.40
N GLY A 187 13.01 6.31 3.82
CA GLY A 187 13.56 5.49 4.89
C GLY A 187 12.81 5.50 6.21
N ILE A 188 11.74 6.27 6.34
CA ILE A 188 10.77 6.25 7.43
C ILE A 188 9.40 6.66 6.86
N SER A 189 8.30 6.13 7.42
CA SER A 189 6.96 6.55 7.01
C SER A 189 6.63 7.92 7.61
N LEU A 190 6.23 8.88 6.78
CA LEU A 190 5.83 10.21 7.22
C LEU A 190 4.33 10.41 7.03
N ILE A 191 3.67 10.92 8.06
CA ILE A 191 2.24 11.18 8.11
C ILE A 191 2.04 12.71 8.04
N PRO A 192 1.28 13.23 7.06
CA PRO A 192 0.94 14.64 7.04
C PRO A 192 0.01 14.95 8.21
N GLY A 193 0.22 16.11 8.84
CA GLY A 193 -0.65 16.59 9.88
C GLY A 193 -0.47 18.08 10.10
N VAL A 194 -1.15 18.58 11.13
CA VAL A 194 -1.02 19.94 11.63
C VAL A 194 -1.40 19.95 13.10
N GLU A 195 -0.63 20.61 13.94
CA GLU A 195 -1.10 21.01 15.26
C GLU A 195 -1.95 22.26 15.09
N TRP A 196 -3.27 22.10 15.14
CA TRP A 196 -4.17 23.23 15.27
C TRP A 196 -3.91 23.88 16.63
N THR A 197 -3.30 25.04 16.57
CA THR A 197 -2.75 25.74 17.74
C THR A 197 -3.63 26.94 18.02
N HIS A 198 -4.43 26.84 19.08
CA HIS A 198 -5.33 27.89 19.54
C HIS A 198 -4.97 28.33 20.96
N TYR A 199 -5.26 29.59 21.30
CA TYR A 199 -4.95 30.15 22.63
C TYR A 199 -5.66 29.47 23.81
N GLN A 200 -6.62 28.58 23.52
CA GLN A 200 -7.41 27.85 24.51
C GLN A 200 -7.16 26.35 24.45
N GLY A 201 -6.18 25.88 23.68
CA GLY A 201 -5.87 24.45 23.56
C GLY A 201 -5.40 24.07 22.17
N HIS A 202 -4.68 22.96 22.08
CA HIS A 202 -4.15 22.47 20.82
C HIS A 202 -4.69 21.07 20.48
N ALA A 203 -4.77 20.76 19.19
CA ALA A 203 -5.14 19.44 18.71
C ALA A 203 -4.41 19.10 17.41
N ASN A 204 -3.92 17.88 17.29
CA ASN A 204 -3.40 17.39 16.01
C ASN A 204 -4.52 16.88 15.13
N PHE A 205 -4.50 17.29 13.87
CA PHE A 205 -5.31 16.70 12.79
C PHE A 205 -4.38 15.94 11.85
N LEU A 206 -4.43 14.61 11.89
CA LEU A 206 -3.44 13.72 11.24
C LEU A 206 -4.02 13.00 10.01
N GLY A 207 -3.14 12.68 9.07
CA GLY A 207 -3.44 11.79 7.94
C GLY A 207 -4.07 12.48 6.73
N VAL A 208 -4.27 13.79 6.77
CA VAL A 208 -4.88 14.56 5.67
C VAL A 208 -4.12 15.84 5.39
N ASP A 209 -3.95 16.17 4.11
CA ASP A 209 -3.23 17.38 3.67
C ASP A 209 -3.93 18.67 4.08
N LYS A 210 -5.27 18.64 4.12
CA LYS A 210 -6.13 19.79 4.41
C LYS A 210 -7.30 19.38 5.28
N PRO A 211 -7.13 19.30 6.61
CA PRO A 211 -8.22 19.02 7.54
C PRO A 211 -9.27 20.13 7.54
N TYR A 212 -8.94 21.31 7.01
CA TYR A 212 -9.87 22.41 6.81
C TYR A 212 -9.38 23.35 5.72
N VAL A 213 -10.19 24.32 5.30
CA VAL A 213 -9.87 25.26 4.20
C VAL A 213 -9.85 26.71 4.67
N GLU A 214 -10.62 27.03 5.70
CA GLU A 214 -10.70 28.34 6.32
C GLU A 214 -9.37 28.69 7.01
N PRO A 215 -9.08 29.97 7.28
CA PRO A 215 -7.97 30.36 8.15
C PRO A 215 -8.03 29.60 9.49
N PHE A 216 -6.89 29.27 10.08
CA PHE A 216 -6.82 28.40 11.26
C PHE A 216 -7.58 28.95 12.48
N PHE A 217 -7.65 30.27 12.65
CA PHE A 217 -8.22 30.89 13.84
C PHE A 217 -9.74 30.72 13.92
N THR A 218 -10.25 30.78 15.16
CA THR A 218 -11.66 30.70 15.51
C THR A 218 -11.95 31.71 16.63
N HIS A 219 -13.19 32.17 16.74
CA HIS A 219 -13.61 33.20 17.69
C HIS A 219 -14.79 32.78 18.57
N SER A 220 -15.41 31.63 18.31
CA SER A 220 -16.49 31.07 19.13
C SER A 220 -16.42 29.56 19.21
N ASP A 221 -17.09 28.98 20.21
CA ASP A 221 -17.18 27.53 20.38
C ASP A 221 -17.85 26.85 19.18
N GLU A 222 -18.80 27.52 18.51
CA GLU A 222 -19.40 27.02 17.27
C GLU A 222 -18.39 26.93 16.12
N GLU A 223 -17.49 27.91 15.99
CA GLU A 223 -16.43 27.87 14.98
C GLU A 223 -15.38 26.79 15.29
N VAL A 224 -15.05 26.59 16.57
CA VAL A 224 -14.19 25.49 17.03
C VAL A 224 -14.84 24.15 16.70
N LYS A 225 -16.13 23.99 17.02
CA LYS A 225 -16.85 22.77 16.67
C LYS A 225 -16.85 22.53 15.15
N ALA A 226 -17.12 23.57 14.36
CA ALA A 226 -17.09 23.47 12.90
C ALA A 226 -15.70 23.09 12.36
N ARG A 227 -14.62 23.55 13.01
CA ARG A 227 -13.24 23.16 12.68
C ARG A 227 -13.02 21.67 12.87
N PHE A 228 -13.39 21.13 14.03
CA PHE A 228 -13.22 19.71 14.35
C PHE A 228 -14.14 18.83 13.50
N ASP A 229 -15.39 19.24 13.28
CA ASP A 229 -16.32 18.55 12.39
C ASP A 229 -15.78 18.50 10.94
N SER A 230 -15.19 19.59 10.45
CA SER A 230 -14.56 19.65 9.12
C SER A 230 -13.38 18.68 9.02
N ALA A 231 -12.48 18.68 10.01
CA ALA A 231 -11.33 17.78 10.07
C ALA A 231 -11.77 16.32 10.07
N HIS A 232 -12.73 15.95 10.93
CA HIS A 232 -13.25 14.60 11.02
C HIS A 232 -13.97 14.17 9.73
N ALA A 233 -14.81 15.03 9.14
CA ALA A 233 -15.51 14.75 7.89
C ALA A 233 -14.55 14.58 6.69
N ARG A 234 -13.35 15.17 6.77
CA ARG A 234 -12.28 15.01 5.78
C ARG A 234 -11.40 13.79 6.03
N GLY A 235 -11.65 13.04 7.11
CA GLY A 235 -10.93 11.82 7.45
C GLY A 235 -9.70 12.03 8.31
N ALA A 236 -9.55 13.19 8.97
CA ALA A 236 -8.46 13.39 9.92
C ALA A 236 -8.64 12.50 11.16
N LEU A 237 -7.57 11.89 11.63
CA LEU A 237 -7.49 11.39 13.00
C LEU A 237 -7.21 12.57 13.93
N ILE A 238 -8.09 12.80 14.89
CA ILE A 238 -8.02 13.97 15.79
C ILE A 238 -7.47 13.55 17.15
N VAL A 239 -6.35 14.18 17.54
CA VAL A 239 -5.70 13.99 18.84
C VAL A 239 -5.79 15.28 19.64
N ILE A 240 -6.30 15.20 20.87
CA ILE A 240 -6.22 16.32 21.81
C ILE A 240 -4.82 16.32 22.42
N ASN A 241 -4.10 17.42 22.22
CA ASN A 241 -2.71 17.54 22.64
C ASN A 241 -2.63 18.04 24.08
N HIS A 242 -1.67 17.51 24.84
CA HIS A 242 -1.22 17.96 26.17
C HIS A 242 -2.29 18.67 27.01
N PRO A 243 -3.47 18.04 27.25
CA PRO A 243 -4.66 18.75 27.72
C PRO A 243 -4.51 19.37 29.12
N PHE A 244 -3.53 18.89 29.90
CA PHE A 244 -3.23 19.36 31.23
C PHE A 244 -1.94 20.20 31.33
N ASP A 245 -1.36 20.61 30.20
CA ASP A 245 -0.20 21.50 30.21
C ASP A 245 -0.57 22.83 30.93
N PRO A 246 0.26 23.31 31.88
CA PRO A 246 -0.05 24.53 32.62
C PRO A 246 -0.11 25.81 31.77
N SER A 247 0.52 25.83 30.60
CA SER A 247 0.64 27.00 29.73
C SER A 247 -0.33 26.98 28.56
N CYS A 248 -0.55 25.82 27.95
CA CYS A 248 -1.34 25.66 26.72
C CYS A 248 -2.37 24.53 26.77
N GLY A 249 -2.72 24.04 27.96
CA GLY A 249 -3.70 22.97 28.14
C GLY A 249 -5.05 23.24 27.47
N PHE A 250 -5.80 22.17 27.21
CA PHE A 250 -7.01 22.19 26.42
C PHE A 250 -8.24 22.61 27.25
N GLN A 251 -8.79 23.78 26.96
CA GLN A 251 -9.83 24.45 27.76
C GLN A 251 -11.23 24.36 27.16
N PHE A 252 -11.37 23.87 25.92
CA PHE A 252 -12.69 23.68 25.31
C PHE A 252 -13.45 22.52 25.94
N ASN A 253 -14.78 22.52 25.81
CA ASN A 253 -15.59 21.38 26.23
C ASN A 253 -15.36 20.19 25.30
N ILE A 254 -14.48 19.28 25.71
CA ILE A 254 -14.10 18.10 24.93
C ILE A 254 -15.30 17.19 24.57
N ASN A 255 -16.39 17.23 25.34
CA ASN A 255 -17.59 16.43 25.07
C ASN A 255 -18.42 16.95 23.88
N GLU A 256 -18.15 18.17 23.41
CA GLU A 256 -18.85 18.79 22.28
C GLU A 256 -18.06 18.70 20.97
N LEU A 257 -16.84 18.18 21.01
CA LEU A 257 -15.93 18.08 19.88
C LEU A 257 -15.71 16.62 19.47
N PRO A 258 -15.71 16.29 18.17
CA PRO A 258 -15.27 14.98 17.72
C PRO A 258 -13.76 14.84 17.89
N PHE A 259 -13.31 13.83 18.64
CA PHE A 259 -11.90 13.47 18.76
C PHE A 259 -11.74 11.96 18.89
N ASP A 260 -10.56 11.45 18.52
CA ASP A 260 -10.28 10.01 18.49
C ASP A 260 -9.27 9.59 19.56
N CYS A 261 -8.33 10.49 19.91
CA CYS A 261 -7.21 10.21 20.81
C CYS A 261 -6.95 11.40 21.75
N LEU A 262 -6.29 11.11 22.87
CA LEU A 262 -5.86 12.12 23.83
C LEU A 262 -4.44 11.79 24.30
N GLU A 263 -3.57 12.79 24.33
CA GLU A 263 -2.23 12.63 24.88
C GLU A 263 -2.28 12.42 26.39
N ILE A 264 -1.82 11.26 26.83
CA ILE A 264 -1.66 10.93 28.26
C ILE A 264 -0.25 11.22 28.77
N TRP A 265 0.68 11.48 27.86
CA TRP A 265 2.07 11.86 28.11
C TRP A 265 2.55 12.71 26.94
N ASN A 266 3.01 13.92 27.24
CA ASN A 266 3.72 14.84 26.36
C ASN A 266 4.99 15.28 27.11
#